data_AF-A0A2E0IZX9-F1
#
_entry.id   AF-A0A2E0IZX9-F1
#
_cell.length_a   1.000
_cell.length_b   1.000
_cell.length_c   1.000
_cell.angle_alpha   90.00
_cell.angle_beta   90.00
_cell.angle_gamma   90.00
#
_symmetry.space_group_name_H-M   'P 1'
#
loop_
_entity.id
_entity.type
_entity.pdbx_description
1 polymer ?
#
loop_
_entity_poly.entity_id
_entity_poly.type
_entity_poly.pdbx_seq_one_letter_code
_entity_poly.pdbx_strand_id
1 'polypeptide(L)'
;MSDGNLSNAPAHIPPGEYQAVYLYHETAFFRKTPKVYLHLKIEGGEHHGVKLYRAYRVKLLTGKPKKYGGFTVNHSHAIYRQMVSISNAVTRPDRISLASLKGCLLRVSVRTVKRDAGAETRKPRALPDALKYSVIDELLAIEAGSLKEAS
;
A
#
# COMPACT_ATOMS: atom_id res chain seq x y z
N MET A 1 18.56 30.19 9.02
CA MET A 1 17.35 29.51 9.54
C MET A 1 16.66 28.90 8.32
N SER A 2 16.48 27.59 8.29
CA SER A 2 15.77 26.94 7.18
C SER A 2 14.28 27.07 7.44
N ASP A 3 13.61 27.97 6.71
CA ASP A 3 12.16 28.12 6.74
C ASP A 3 11.54 26.78 6.33
N GLY A 4 10.95 26.09 7.32
CA GLY A 4 10.41 24.74 7.14
C GLY A 4 9.29 24.74 6.10
N ASN A 5 9.59 24.31 4.89
CA ASN A 5 8.61 24.24 3.80
C ASN A 5 7.65 23.05 4.02
N LEU A 6 6.35 23.33 4.11
CA LEU A 6 5.27 22.34 4.28
C LEU A 6 4.70 21.82 2.94
N SER A 7 5.38 22.06 1.82
CA SER A 7 4.87 21.79 0.46
C SER A 7 4.61 20.32 0.12
N ASN A 8 4.97 19.38 0.98
CA ASN A 8 4.88 17.94 0.70
C ASN A 8 3.68 17.28 1.41
N ALA A 9 2.51 17.90 1.29
CA ALA A 9 1.27 17.34 1.83
C ALA A 9 0.89 16.03 1.09
N PRO A 10 0.38 15.00 1.81
CA PRO A 10 -0.10 13.79 1.16
C PRO A 10 -1.25 14.08 0.19
N ALA A 11 -1.31 13.32 -0.90
CA ALA A 11 -2.38 13.48 -1.90
C ALA A 11 -3.77 13.21 -1.30
N HIS A 12 -4.75 14.00 -1.72
CA HIS A 12 -6.15 13.83 -1.36
C HIS A 12 -7.01 13.82 -2.64
N ILE A 13 -7.44 12.62 -3.03
CA ILE A 13 -8.35 12.38 -4.16
C ILE A 13 -9.67 11.76 -3.64
N PRO A 14 -10.78 11.87 -4.38
CA PRO A 14 -12.06 11.28 -3.99
C PRO A 14 -11.94 9.78 -3.70
N PRO A 15 -12.71 9.24 -2.73
CA PRO A 15 -12.81 7.81 -2.55
C PRO A 15 -13.51 7.17 -3.75
N GLY A 16 -13.09 5.97 -4.15
CA GLY A 16 -13.62 5.30 -5.33
C GLY A 16 -12.70 4.20 -5.86
N GLU A 17 -13.05 3.62 -7.00
CA GLU A 17 -12.20 2.66 -7.71
C GLU A 17 -11.34 3.37 -8.75
N TYR A 18 -10.09 2.92 -8.85
CA TYR A 18 -9.09 3.47 -9.76
C TYR A 18 -8.26 2.36 -10.39
N GLN A 19 -7.64 2.68 -11.52
CA GLN A 19 -6.55 1.90 -12.07
C GLN A 19 -5.23 2.39 -11.49
N ALA A 20 -4.33 1.47 -11.15
CA ALA A 20 -3.02 1.81 -10.62
C ALA A 20 -1.95 0.82 -11.06
N VAL A 21 -0.70 1.29 -11.08
CA VAL A 21 0.48 0.47 -11.37
C VAL A 21 1.40 0.41 -10.16
N TYR A 22 2.06 -0.74 -9.99
CA TYR A 22 3.05 -0.94 -8.93
C TYR A 22 4.32 -0.12 -9.15
N LEU A 23 4.77 0.60 -8.11
CA LEU A 23 6.05 1.30 -8.11
C LEU A 23 7.12 0.51 -7.36
N TYR A 24 6.86 0.27 -6.08
CA TYR A 24 7.74 -0.46 -5.17
C TYR A 24 7.00 -0.84 -3.90
N HIS A 25 7.64 -1.63 -3.05
CA HIS A 25 7.26 -1.76 -1.66
C HIS A 25 8.42 -1.35 -0.77
N GLU A 26 8.13 -0.95 0.46
CA GLU A 26 9.13 -0.69 1.48
C GLU A 26 8.71 -1.32 2.80
N THR A 27 9.69 -1.75 3.57
CA THR A 27 9.49 -2.26 4.92
C THR A 27 9.83 -1.18 5.94
N ALA A 28 8.99 -1.02 6.95
CA ALA A 28 9.23 -0.08 8.04
C ALA A 28 8.53 -0.52 9.32
N PHE A 29 8.94 0.06 10.44
CA PHE A 29 8.21 -0.05 11.70
C PHE A 29 7.30 1.14 11.89
N PHE A 30 6.04 0.87 12.25
CA PHE A 30 5.14 1.89 12.75
C PHE A 30 4.75 1.53 14.19
N ARG A 31 5.22 2.32 15.16
CA ARG A 31 4.99 2.09 16.61
C ARG A 31 5.25 0.64 17.00
N LYS A 32 6.47 0.17 16.74
CA LYS A 32 6.93 -1.21 16.98
C LYS A 32 6.25 -2.30 16.14
N THR A 33 5.21 -1.98 15.37
CA THR A 33 4.54 -2.94 14.48
C THR A 33 5.26 -2.99 13.14
N PRO A 34 5.77 -4.15 12.68
CA PRO A 34 6.35 -4.28 11.36
C PRO A 34 5.27 -4.13 10.29
N LYS A 35 5.56 -3.30 9.29
CA LYS A 35 4.68 -3.00 8.17
C LYS A 35 5.39 -3.10 6.84
N VAL A 36 4.61 -3.42 5.82
CA VAL A 36 4.97 -3.26 4.41
C VAL A 36 4.06 -2.20 3.82
N TYR A 37 4.66 -1.21 3.16
CA TYR A 37 3.96 -0.17 2.43
C TYR A 37 4.10 -0.48 0.93
N LEU A 38 2.99 -0.83 0.30
CA LEU A 38 2.90 -1.08 -1.13
C LEU A 38 2.58 0.26 -1.82
N HIS A 39 3.55 0.81 -2.55
CA HIS A 39 3.43 2.08 -3.25
C HIS A 39 2.93 1.86 -4.68
N LEU A 40 1.85 2.54 -5.01
CA LEU A 40 1.14 2.47 -6.28
C LEU A 40 1.00 3.87 -6.87
N LYS A 41 0.91 3.95 -8.20
CA LYS A 41 0.63 5.20 -8.93
C LYS A 41 -0.68 5.04 -9.67
N ILE A 42 -1.61 5.98 -9.48
CA ILE A 42 -2.85 6.02 -10.26
C ILE A 42 -2.52 6.20 -11.73
N GLU A 43 -3.16 5.41 -12.57
CA GLU A 43 -2.98 5.38 -14.02
C GLU A 43 -4.32 5.73 -14.69
N GLY A 44 -4.28 6.47 -15.80
CA GLY A 44 -5.48 7.04 -16.44
C GLY A 44 -6.25 8.10 -15.62
N GLY A 45 -7.23 8.73 -16.28
CA GLY A 45 -8.19 9.67 -15.67
C GLY A 45 -7.60 10.98 -15.15
N GLU A 46 -8.42 11.72 -14.40
CA GLU A 46 -8.08 13.05 -13.85
C GLU A 46 -6.95 13.02 -12.81
N HIS A 47 -6.80 11.89 -12.10
CA HIS A 47 -5.82 11.74 -11.02
C HIS A 47 -4.58 10.96 -11.46
N HIS A 48 -4.32 10.88 -12.77
CA HIS A 48 -3.14 10.23 -13.31
C HIS A 48 -1.85 10.73 -12.65
N GLY A 49 -0.97 9.81 -12.27
CA GLY A 49 0.33 10.12 -11.69
C GLY A 49 0.33 10.30 -10.17
N VAL A 50 -0.85 10.38 -9.53
CA VAL A 50 -0.96 10.46 -8.06
C VAL A 50 -0.39 9.19 -7.43
N LYS A 51 0.53 9.35 -6.48
CA LYS A 51 1.17 8.24 -5.76
C LYS A 51 0.47 8.02 -4.43
N LEU A 52 -0.06 6.82 -4.24
CA LEU A 52 -0.69 6.39 -3.00
C LEU A 52 -0.01 5.12 -2.50
N TYR A 53 -0.31 4.74 -1.26
CA TYR A 53 0.19 3.50 -0.70
C TYR A 53 -0.91 2.71 -0.03
N ARG A 54 -0.71 1.40 0.07
CA ARG A 54 -1.41 0.52 1.01
C ARG A 54 -0.45 0.05 2.09
N ALA A 55 -0.81 0.25 3.35
CA ALA A 55 -0.04 -0.27 4.49
C ALA A 55 -0.60 -1.61 4.96
N TYR A 56 0.26 -2.63 5.02
CA TYR A 56 -0.06 -3.94 5.57
C TYR A 56 0.73 -4.19 6.85
N ARG A 57 0.08 -4.78 7.86
CA ARG A 57 0.80 -5.41 8.97
C ARG A 57 1.39 -6.73 8.47
N VAL A 58 2.60 -7.06 8.91
CA VAL A 58 3.27 -8.34 8.62
C VAL A 58 3.73 -9.01 9.91
N LYS A 59 4.23 -10.24 9.84
CA LYS A 59 4.73 -10.97 11.02
C LYS A 59 6.08 -10.41 11.48
N LEU A 60 7.04 -10.35 10.57
CA LEU A 60 8.39 -9.84 10.83
C LEU A 60 9.00 -9.25 9.55
N LEU A 61 10.02 -8.41 9.73
CA LEU A 61 10.87 -7.91 8.65
C LEU A 61 12.13 -8.77 8.54
N THR A 62 12.50 -9.14 7.32
CA THR A 62 13.71 -9.93 7.05
C THR A 62 14.87 -8.96 6.82
N GLY A 63 15.59 -8.65 7.90
CA GLY A 63 16.68 -7.67 7.89
C GLY A 63 16.22 -6.23 8.19
N LYS A 64 17.08 -5.26 7.85
CA LYS A 64 16.83 -3.84 8.11
C LYS A 64 15.67 -3.30 7.24
N PRO A 65 14.80 -2.43 7.78
CA PRO A 65 13.82 -1.65 7.02
C PRO A 65 14.44 -0.98 5.79
N LYS A 66 13.87 -1.22 4.60
CA LYS A 66 14.35 -0.62 3.35
C LYS A 66 13.32 -0.72 2.22
N LYS A 67 13.54 0.05 1.16
CA LYS A 67 12.90 -0.15 -0.13
C LYS A 67 13.22 -1.55 -0.66
N TYR A 68 12.21 -2.25 -1.15
CA TYR A 68 12.27 -3.66 -1.55
C TYR A 68 12.78 -4.59 -0.42
N GLY A 69 12.48 -4.24 0.83
CA GLY A 69 12.88 -5.03 2.00
C GLY A 69 12.10 -6.33 2.12
N GLY A 70 12.75 -7.38 2.62
CA GLY A 70 12.12 -8.68 2.86
C GLY A 70 11.20 -8.65 4.08
N PHE A 71 10.18 -9.51 4.07
CA PHE A 71 9.26 -9.68 5.18
C PHE A 71 8.64 -11.08 5.17
N THR A 72 8.06 -11.49 6.29
CA THR A 72 7.31 -12.75 6.41
C THR A 72 5.85 -12.48 6.77
N VAL A 73 4.96 -13.28 6.21
CA VAL A 73 3.51 -13.21 6.44
C VAL A 73 2.96 -14.59 6.79
N ASN A 74 1.80 -14.62 7.42
CA ASN A 74 1.02 -15.84 7.61
C ASN A 74 -0.28 -15.73 6.80
N HIS A 75 -0.98 -16.84 6.58
CA HIS A 75 -2.25 -16.91 5.84
C HIS A 75 -3.36 -15.98 6.38
N SER A 76 -3.29 -15.60 7.66
CA SER A 76 -4.23 -14.67 8.29
C SER A 76 -3.96 -13.19 7.96
N HIS A 77 -2.81 -12.86 7.39
CA HIS A 77 -2.46 -11.48 7.09
C HIS A 77 -3.18 -11.00 5.81
N ALA A 78 -3.67 -9.76 5.86
CA ALA A 78 -4.42 -9.16 4.76
C ALA A 78 -3.66 -9.17 3.43
N ILE A 79 -2.34 -8.89 3.45
CA ILE A 79 -1.50 -8.92 2.25
C ILE A 79 -1.51 -10.30 1.57
N TYR A 80 -1.44 -11.38 2.35
CA TYR A 80 -1.45 -12.73 1.81
C TYR A 80 -2.80 -13.03 1.14
N ARG A 81 -3.90 -12.81 1.87
CA ARG A 81 -5.26 -13.07 1.37
C ARG A 81 -5.56 -12.27 0.10
N GLN A 82 -5.16 -11.02 0.08
CA GLN A 82 -5.35 -10.14 -1.06
C GLN A 82 -4.53 -10.58 -2.27
N MET A 83 -3.25 -10.89 -2.08
CA MET A 83 -2.40 -11.35 -3.17
C MET A 83 -2.94 -12.66 -3.76
N VAL A 84 -3.39 -13.60 -2.93
CA VAL A 84 -4.06 -14.82 -3.39
C VAL A 84 -5.32 -14.49 -4.19
N SER A 85 -6.18 -13.62 -3.65
CA SER A 85 -7.45 -13.26 -4.29
C SER A 85 -7.29 -12.62 -5.66
N ILE A 86 -6.32 -11.72 -5.86
CA ILE A 86 -6.13 -11.06 -7.16
C ILE A 86 -5.32 -11.91 -8.14
N SER A 87 -4.65 -12.95 -7.66
CA SER A 87 -3.76 -13.77 -8.48
C SER A 87 -4.49 -14.79 -9.35
N ASN A 88 -5.74 -15.15 -9.04
CA ASN A 88 -6.66 -16.07 -9.74
C ASN A 88 -6.09 -17.43 -10.26
N ALA A 89 -4.80 -17.74 -10.08
CA ALA A 89 -4.12 -18.83 -10.77
C ALA A 89 -2.86 -19.37 -10.07
N VAL A 90 -2.59 -19.04 -8.80
CA VAL A 90 -1.34 -19.45 -8.15
C VAL A 90 -1.50 -20.79 -7.41
N THR A 91 -0.90 -21.84 -7.98
CA THR A 91 -0.77 -23.18 -7.36
C THR A 91 0.08 -23.15 -6.08
N ARG A 92 0.95 -22.14 -5.91
CA ARG A 92 1.86 -21.97 -4.78
C ARG A 92 1.86 -20.56 -4.17
N PRO A 93 0.88 -20.24 -3.30
CA PRO A 93 0.73 -18.93 -2.68
C PRO A 93 1.94 -18.42 -1.89
N ASP A 94 2.78 -19.34 -1.42
CA ASP A 94 4.01 -19.06 -0.66
C ASP A 94 5.11 -18.40 -1.49
N ARG A 95 4.99 -18.42 -2.83
CA ARG A 95 5.94 -17.81 -3.78
C ARG A 95 5.50 -16.42 -4.30
N ILE A 96 4.39 -15.88 -3.81
CA ILE A 96 3.88 -14.60 -4.30
C ILE A 96 4.70 -13.44 -3.71
N SER A 97 5.58 -12.86 -4.53
CA SER A 97 6.32 -11.64 -4.22
C SER A 97 5.52 -10.40 -4.62
N LEU A 98 5.56 -9.32 -3.84
CA LEU A 98 4.97 -8.04 -4.28
C LEU A 98 5.61 -7.50 -5.58
N ALA A 99 6.85 -7.90 -5.87
CA ALA A 99 7.51 -7.52 -7.11
C ALA A 99 6.87 -8.15 -8.36
N SER A 100 6.06 -9.21 -8.21
CA SER A 100 5.34 -9.83 -9.34
C SER A 100 4.21 -8.96 -9.88
N LEU A 101 3.75 -7.96 -9.11
CA LEU A 101 2.87 -6.88 -9.59
C LEU A 101 3.57 -5.96 -10.62
N LYS A 102 4.89 -6.16 -10.80
CA LYS A 102 5.74 -5.83 -11.93
C LYS A 102 5.01 -5.67 -13.28
N GLY A 103 4.53 -4.48 -13.64
CA GLY A 103 3.92 -4.26 -14.97
C GLY A 103 2.50 -4.79 -15.12
N CYS A 104 1.81 -5.06 -14.01
CA CYS A 104 0.37 -5.29 -14.00
C CYS A 104 -0.40 -3.96 -13.89
N LEU A 105 -1.53 -3.86 -14.58
CA LEU A 105 -2.54 -2.84 -14.33
C LEU A 105 -3.51 -3.38 -13.29
N LEU A 106 -3.60 -2.69 -12.14
CA LEU A 106 -4.38 -3.13 -11.00
C LEU A 106 -5.64 -2.29 -10.89
N ARG A 107 -6.78 -2.94 -10.64
CA ARG A 107 -7.96 -2.26 -10.11
C ARG A 107 -7.83 -2.15 -8.61
N VAL A 108 -7.96 -0.95 -8.06
CA VAL A 108 -7.77 -0.67 -6.63
C VAL A 108 -8.90 0.21 -6.10
N SER A 109 -9.27 0.04 -4.83
CA SER A 109 -10.14 0.97 -4.12
C SER A 109 -9.31 1.97 -3.33
N VAL A 110 -9.72 3.23 -3.38
CA VAL A 110 -9.14 4.36 -2.65
C VAL A 110 -10.10 4.81 -1.57
N ARG A 111 -9.57 5.08 -0.38
CA ARG A 111 -10.34 5.70 0.71
C ARG A 111 -9.61 6.89 1.30
N THR A 112 -10.38 7.77 1.93
CA THR A 112 -9.85 8.88 2.73
C THR A 112 -9.53 8.42 4.16
N VAL A 113 -8.36 8.78 4.66
CA VAL A 113 -8.01 8.69 6.07
C VAL A 113 -8.63 9.89 6.80
N LYS A 114 -9.62 9.60 7.65
CA LYS A 114 -10.37 10.61 8.41
C LYS A 114 -9.95 10.72 9.87
N ARG A 115 -9.12 9.78 10.36
CA ARG A 115 -8.66 9.73 11.75
C ARG A 115 -7.16 9.49 11.80
N ASP A 116 -6.50 10.09 12.77
CA ASP A 116 -5.11 9.77 13.07
C ASP A 116 -4.98 8.36 13.66
N ALA A 117 -3.75 7.88 13.80
CA ALA A 117 -3.49 6.59 14.43
C ALA A 117 -3.59 6.63 15.97
N GLY A 118 -3.99 7.75 16.60
CA GLY A 118 -3.88 7.98 18.05
C GLY A 118 -2.44 8.17 18.52
N ALA A 119 -2.16 7.95 19.79
CA ALA A 119 -0.82 7.79 20.38
C ALA A 119 -0.89 6.67 21.43
N GLU A 120 0.24 6.22 22.00
CA GLU A 120 0.25 5.20 23.06
C GLU A 120 -0.65 5.59 24.25
N THR A 121 -0.74 6.90 24.53
CA THR A 121 -1.53 7.48 25.61
C THR A 121 -2.86 8.09 25.17
N ARG A 122 -3.19 8.08 23.87
CA ARG A 122 -4.33 8.84 23.34
C ARG A 122 -5.11 8.08 22.27
N LYS A 123 -6.44 8.08 22.40
CA LYS A 123 -7.35 7.53 21.38
C LYS A 123 -7.21 8.24 20.02
N PRO A 124 -7.44 7.53 18.91
CA PRO A 124 -7.57 8.13 17.59
C PRO A 124 -8.55 9.30 17.57
N ARG A 125 -8.20 10.38 16.89
CA ARG A 125 -9.05 11.57 16.73
C ARG A 125 -9.34 11.83 15.25
N ALA A 126 -10.44 12.52 14.98
CA ALA A 126 -10.75 13.00 13.64
C ALA A 126 -9.66 13.96 13.16
N LEU A 127 -9.27 13.82 11.89
CA LEU A 127 -8.37 14.74 11.22
C LEU A 127 -9.19 15.94 10.73
N PRO A 128 -8.69 17.18 10.93
CA PRO A 128 -9.16 18.35 10.19
C PRO A 128 -9.12 18.09 8.68
N ASP A 129 -9.99 18.77 7.93
CA ASP A 129 -10.12 18.57 6.49
C ASP A 129 -8.80 18.76 5.73
N ALA A 130 -8.01 19.77 6.12
CA ALA A 130 -6.69 20.04 5.56
C ALA A 130 -5.64 18.93 5.81
N LEU A 131 -5.89 18.02 6.76
CA LEU A 131 -5.00 16.90 7.09
C LEU A 131 -5.55 15.55 6.61
N LYS A 132 -6.71 15.52 5.95
CA LYS A 132 -7.23 14.30 5.32
C LYS A 132 -6.36 13.97 4.11
N TYR A 133 -6.18 12.68 3.88
CA TYR A 133 -5.40 12.19 2.75
C TYR A 133 -5.96 10.88 2.25
N SER A 134 -5.60 10.52 1.03
CA SER A 134 -6.06 9.29 0.40
C SER A 134 -5.02 8.20 0.51
N VAL A 135 -5.49 6.96 0.63
CA VAL A 135 -4.68 5.75 0.64
C VAL A 135 -5.37 4.69 -0.19
N ILE A 136 -4.60 3.72 -0.68
CA ILE A 136 -5.17 2.52 -1.26
C ILE A 136 -5.76 1.70 -0.12
N ASP A 137 -7.06 1.44 -0.20
CA ASP A 137 -7.76 0.57 0.74
C ASP A 137 -7.71 -0.88 0.32
N GLU A 138 -7.90 -1.18 -0.97
CA GLU A 138 -7.93 -2.55 -1.49
C GLU A 138 -7.32 -2.70 -2.89
N LEU A 139 -6.63 -3.83 -3.14
CA LEU A 139 -6.36 -4.34 -4.48
C LEU A 139 -7.51 -5.28 -4.84
N LEU A 140 -8.27 -4.93 -5.87
CA LEU A 140 -9.51 -5.60 -6.26
C LEU A 140 -9.27 -6.65 -7.33
N ALA A 141 -8.46 -6.34 -8.35
CA ALA A 141 -8.18 -7.24 -9.47
C ALA A 141 -6.91 -6.84 -10.23
N ILE A 142 -6.40 -7.77 -11.03
CA ILE A 142 -5.45 -7.49 -12.11
C ILE A 142 -6.27 -7.36 -13.40
N GLU A 143 -6.28 -6.18 -14.01
CA GLU A 143 -7.02 -5.93 -15.25
C GLU A 143 -6.20 -6.22 -16.50
N ALA A 144 -4.88 -6.04 -16.42
CA ALA A 144 -3.95 -6.35 -17.50
C ALA A 144 -2.58 -6.77 -16.95
N GLY A 145 -1.86 -7.59 -17.72
CA GLY A 145 -0.58 -8.19 -17.31
C GLY A 145 -0.75 -9.53 -16.61
N SER A 146 0.36 -10.10 -16.13
CA SER A 146 0.35 -11.37 -15.42
C SER A 146 1.42 -11.37 -14.33
N LEU A 147 1.10 -11.96 -13.19
CA LEU A 147 2.07 -12.14 -12.10
C LEU A 147 3.18 -13.07 -12.58
N LYS A 148 4.40 -12.56 -12.67
CA LYS A 148 5.56 -13.42 -12.88
C LYS A 148 5.91 -14.08 -11.54
N GLU A 149 5.97 -15.41 -11.50
CA GLU A 149 6.49 -16.09 -10.32
C GLU A 149 7.92 -15.61 -10.04
N ALA A 150 8.26 -15.43 -8.77
CA ALA A 150 9.65 -15.23 -8.40
C ALA A 150 10.39 -16.55 -8.66
N SER A 151 11.33 -16.51 -9.61
CA SER A 151 12.23 -17.62 -9.95
C SER A 151 13.10 -18.02 -8.75
#